data_AF-A0A9J5ZU98-F1
#
_entry.id   AF-A0A9J5ZU98-F1
#
_cell.length_a   1.000
_cell.length_b   1.000
_cell.length_c   1.000
_cell.angle_alpha   90.00
_cell.angle_beta   90.00
_cell.angle_gamma   90.00
#
_symmetry.space_group_name_H-M   'P 1'
#
loop_
_entity.id
_entity.type
_entity.pdbx_description
1 polymer ?
#
loop_
_entity_poly.entity_id
_entity_poly.type
_entity_poly.pdbx_seq_one_letter_code
_entity_poly.pdbx_strand_id
1 'polypeptide(L)'
;MRIVELYPDDFDESNMSILENQLASYIVDERIIYSIMELGGNKIMNVALLLVATLLVAKLISTLIIPRSKKCLPPVIKAWPIVGGLICFLKGPVVMLRQESPKRGSVFTLNLLNKNIIFFIDPEVSAHFFKAPETDLRS
;
A
#
# COMPACT_ATOMS: atom_id res chain seq x y z
N MET A 1 -5.57 -3.62 -73.54
CA MET A 1 -5.20 -2.51 -72.64
C MET A 1 -5.49 -2.99 -71.23
N ARG A 2 -4.42 -3.18 -70.45
CA ARG A 2 -4.44 -3.75 -69.10
C ARG A 2 -4.81 -2.62 -68.13
N ILE A 3 -5.94 -2.73 -67.44
CA ILE A 3 -6.26 -1.88 -66.29
C ILE A 3 -6.78 -2.83 -65.20
N VAL A 4 -5.81 -3.41 -64.50
CA VAL A 4 -5.97 -4.15 -63.25
C VAL A 4 -5.14 -3.36 -62.24
N GLU A 5 -5.65 -3.18 -61.02
CA GLU A 5 -5.25 -2.26 -59.93
C GLU A 5 -6.13 -1.01 -59.87
N LEU A 6 -6.72 -0.56 -58.75
CA LEU A 6 -6.41 -0.77 -57.33
C LEU A 6 -7.72 -0.84 -56.49
N TYR A 7 -8.23 -2.02 -56.18
CA TYR A 7 -8.99 -2.19 -54.94
C TYR A 7 -8.54 -3.50 -54.30
N PRO A 8 -8.07 -3.47 -53.04
CA PRO A 8 -7.67 -4.71 -52.36
C PRO A 8 -8.93 -5.58 -52.19
N ASP A 9 -8.98 -6.66 -52.97
CA ASP A 9 -10.00 -7.73 -52.93
C ASP A 9 -9.85 -8.63 -51.69
N ASP A 10 -9.02 -8.20 -50.75
CA ASP A 10 -8.63 -8.83 -49.49
C ASP A 10 -9.37 -8.23 -48.27
N PHE A 11 -10.46 -7.47 -48.52
CA PHE A 11 -11.43 -7.10 -47.48
C PHE A 11 -12.31 -8.30 -47.11
N ASP A 12 -11.68 -9.31 -46.49
CA ASP A 12 -12.33 -10.51 -45.99
C ASP A 12 -13.35 -10.13 -44.90
N GLU A 13 -14.56 -10.70 -44.99
CA GLU A 13 -15.67 -10.53 -44.03
C GLU A 13 -15.22 -10.83 -42.59
N SER A 14 -14.24 -11.72 -42.45
CA SER A 14 -13.52 -11.99 -41.21
C SER A 14 -12.90 -10.73 -40.57
N ASN A 15 -12.17 -9.93 -41.35
CA ASN A 15 -11.56 -8.68 -40.86
C ASN A 15 -12.63 -7.64 -40.47
N MET A 16 -13.75 -7.58 -41.20
CA MET A 16 -14.86 -6.68 -40.88
C MET A 16 -15.49 -7.05 -39.53
N SER A 17 -15.73 -8.34 -39.29
CA SER A 17 -16.27 -8.83 -38.02
C SER A 17 -15.33 -8.59 -36.83
N ILE A 18 -14.02 -8.69 -37.04
CA ILE A 18 -13.01 -8.40 -36.01
C ILE A 18 -13.05 -6.91 -35.65
N LEU A 19 -13.14 -6.03 -36.65
CA LEU A 19 -13.25 -4.58 -36.42
C LEU A 19 -14.56 -4.21 -35.73
N GLU A 20 -15.69 -4.82 -36.10
CA GLU A 20 -16.98 -4.61 -35.43
C GLU A 20 -16.93 -5.03 -33.96
N ASN A 21 -16.30 -6.16 -33.65
CA ASN A 21 -16.12 -6.62 -32.27
C ASN A 21 -15.19 -5.71 -31.47
N GLN A 22 -14.12 -5.19 -32.09
CA GLN A 22 -13.23 -4.20 -31.48
C GLN A 22 -13.97 -2.88 -31.22
N LEU A 23 -14.77 -2.41 -32.18
CA LEU A 23 -15.61 -1.22 -32.03
C LEU A 23 -16.65 -1.40 -30.93
N ALA A 24 -17.30 -2.56 -30.89
CA ALA A 24 -18.29 -2.90 -29.87
C ALA A 24 -17.64 -2.91 -28.48
N SER A 25 -16.44 -3.45 -28.33
CA SER A 25 -15.68 -3.44 -27.07
C SER A 25 -15.36 -2.01 -26.62
N TYR A 26 -14.92 -1.14 -27.53
CA TYR A 26 -14.58 0.25 -27.22
C TYR A 26 -15.81 1.08 -26.83
N ILE A 27 -16.94 0.89 -27.54
CA ILE A 27 -18.22 1.54 -27.24
C ILE A 27 -18.78 1.07 -25.90
N VAL A 28 -18.70 -0.24 -25.60
CA VAL A 28 -19.13 -0.79 -24.31
C VAL A 28 -18.27 -0.22 -23.18
N ASP A 29 -16.97 -0.07 -23.37
CA ASP A 29 -16.05 0.53 -22.38
C ASP A 29 -16.41 1.99 -22.06
N GLU A 30 -16.61 2.85 -23.07
CA GLU A 30 -17.04 4.24 -22.84
C GLU A 30 -18.42 4.30 -22.15
N ARG A 31 -19.36 3.44 -22.54
CA ARG A 31 -20.69 3.34 -21.89
C ARG A 31 -20.61 2.87 -20.44
N ILE A 32 -19.65 2.02 -20.09
CA ILE A 32 -19.39 1.63 -18.70
C ILE A 32 -18.96 2.86 -17.89
N ILE A 33 -18.08 3.70 -18.42
CA ILE A 33 -17.63 4.92 -17.74
C ILE A 33 -18.81 5.87 -17.50
N TYR A 34 -19.64 6.13 -18.52
CA TYR A 34 -20.85 6.95 -18.35
C TYR A 34 -21.85 6.31 -17.38
N SER A 35 -22.02 4.98 -17.39
CA SER A 35 -22.91 4.27 -16.47
C SER A 35 -22.40 4.31 -15.02
N ILE A 36 -21.08 4.31 -14.80
CA ILE A 36 -20.46 4.52 -13.49
C ILE A 36 -20.65 5.97 -13.04
N MET A 37 -20.58 6.93 -13.96
CA MET A 37 -20.74 8.36 -13.68
C MET A 37 -22.22 8.76 -13.48
N GLU A 38 -23.13 8.07 -14.17
CA GLU A 38 -24.59 8.19 -14.08
C GLU A 38 -25.20 7.28 -13.00
N LEU A 39 -24.37 6.47 -12.34
CA LEU A 39 -24.74 5.79 -11.11
C LEU A 39 -25.11 6.87 -10.08
N GLY A 40 -26.41 7.17 -10.01
CA GLY A 40 -26.96 8.43 -9.53
C GLY A 40 -26.28 8.99 -8.29
N GLY A 41 -26.00 10.30 -8.32
CA GLY A 41 -25.24 11.00 -7.28
C GLY A 41 -25.74 10.72 -5.86
N ASN A 42 -27.03 10.46 -5.65
CA ASN A 42 -27.57 10.06 -4.35
C ASN A 42 -27.11 8.67 -3.88
N LYS A 43 -26.97 7.67 -4.77
CA LYS A 43 -26.48 6.33 -4.43
C LYS A 43 -25.00 6.36 -4.09
N ILE A 44 -24.18 7.02 -4.91
CA ILE A 44 -22.73 7.14 -4.64
C ILE A 44 -22.51 7.94 -3.35
N MET A 45 -23.24 9.04 -3.16
CA MET A 45 -23.17 9.81 -1.90
C MET A 45 -23.59 8.97 -0.69
N ASN A 46 -24.65 8.17 -0.79
CA ASN A 46 -25.08 7.29 0.31
C ASN A 46 -24.03 6.21 0.61
N VAL A 47 -23.43 5.60 -0.41
CA VAL A 47 -22.37 4.59 -0.24
C VAL A 47 -21.12 5.23 0.37
N ALA A 48 -20.72 6.40 -0.12
CA ALA A 48 -19.59 7.15 0.41
C ALA A 48 -19.84 7.58 1.87
N LEU A 49 -21.04 8.09 2.17
CA LEU A 49 -21.45 8.46 3.52
C LEU A 49 -21.44 7.25 4.45
N LEU A 50 -21.92 6.09 3.99
CA LEU A 50 -21.95 4.85 4.76
C LEU A 50 -20.52 4.37 5.04
N LEU A 51 -19.62 4.39 4.06
CA LEU A 51 -18.20 4.07 4.26
C LEU A 51 -17.53 4.99 5.29
N VAL A 52 -17.76 6.31 5.18
CA VAL A 52 -17.21 7.28 6.13
C VAL A 52 -17.76 7.05 7.53
N ALA A 53 -19.08 6.84 7.66
CA ALA A 53 -19.73 6.55 8.94
C ALA A 53 -19.19 5.25 9.56
N THR A 54 -19.05 4.18 8.78
CA THR A 54 -18.49 2.91 9.24
C THR A 54 -17.04 3.08 9.71
N LEU A 55 -16.21 3.84 9.00
CA LEU A 55 -14.83 4.10 9.42
C LEU A 55 -14.76 4.91 10.74
N LEU A 56 -15.64 5.90 10.93
CA LEU A 56 -15.71 6.67 12.16
C LEU A 56 -16.12 5.79 13.35
N VAL A 57 -17.16 4.97 13.18
CA VAL A 57 -17.62 4.02 14.20
C VAL A 57 -16.54 2.99 14.51
N ALA A 58 -15.92 2.38 13.49
CA ALA A 58 -14.82 1.43 13.67
C ALA A 58 -13.62 2.07 14.41
N LYS A 59 -13.30 3.34 14.11
CA LYS A 59 -12.22 4.06 14.79
C LYS A 59 -12.53 4.34 16.26
N LEU A 60 -13.75 4.75 16.59
CA LEU A 60 -14.20 4.95 17.98
C LEU A 60 -14.18 3.64 18.77
N ILE A 61 -14.74 2.57 18.20
CA ILE A 61 -14.74 1.24 18.81
C ILE A 61 -13.29 0.73 18.98
N SER A 62 -12.44 0.90 17.97
CA SER A 62 -11.01 0.55 18.05
C SER A 62 -10.29 1.31 19.16
N THR A 63 -10.58 2.60 19.36
CA THR A 63 -9.98 3.37 20.46
C THR A 63 -10.47 2.96 21.85
N LEU A 64 -11.69 2.42 21.96
CA LEU A 64 -12.30 2.03 23.23
C LEU A 64 -11.95 0.58 23.62
N ILE A 65 -11.87 -0.32 22.64
CA ILE A 65 -11.66 -1.75 22.86
C ILE A 65 -10.18 -2.12 22.92
N ILE A 66 -9.29 -1.38 22.25
CA ILE A 66 -7.86 -1.69 22.29
C ILE A 66 -7.27 -1.03 23.54
N PRO A 67 -6.98 -1.77 24.63
CA PRO A 67 -6.13 -1.24 25.67
C PRO A 67 -4.79 -0.94 25.02
N ARG A 68 -4.43 0.35 24.90
CA ARG A 68 -3.06 0.73 24.59
C ARG A 68 -2.19 0.29 25.76
N SER A 69 -1.77 -0.97 25.69
CA SER A 69 -0.82 -1.59 26.59
C SER A 69 0.47 -0.78 26.52
N LYS A 70 0.63 0.15 27.47
CA LYS A 70 1.89 0.83 27.79
C LYS A 70 2.85 -0.16 28.46
N LYS A 71 3.10 -1.33 27.86
CA LYS A 71 4.18 -2.20 28.32
C LYS A 71 5.45 -1.61 27.77
N CYS A 72 6.43 -1.35 28.63
CA CYS A 72 7.77 -0.80 28.35
C CYS A 72 8.23 -1.05 26.91
N LEU A 73 7.82 -0.18 25.99
CA LEU A 73 8.26 -0.24 24.61
C LEU A 73 9.60 0.48 24.59
N PRO A 74 10.65 -0.14 24.05
CA PRO A 74 11.87 0.58 23.75
C PRO A 74 11.51 1.84 22.97
N PRO A 75 12.25 2.94 23.16
CA PRO A 75 11.88 4.24 22.60
C PRO A 75 11.68 4.17 21.07
N VAL A 76 10.42 4.12 20.62
CA VAL A 76 10.05 3.97 19.20
C VAL A 76 10.25 5.29 18.45
N ILE A 77 10.91 5.24 17.30
CA ILE A 77 11.14 6.42 16.44
C ILE A 77 9.81 7.16 16.22
N LYS A 78 9.80 8.47 16.48
CA LYS A 78 8.64 9.36 16.27
C LYS A 78 8.44 9.51 14.76
N ALA A 79 7.80 8.53 14.16
CA ALA A 79 7.45 8.53 12.75
C ALA A 79 5.95 8.28 12.60
N TRP A 80 5.39 8.70 11.46
CA TRP A 80 3.97 8.48 11.17
C TRP A 80 3.66 6.97 11.32
N PRO A 81 2.64 6.57 12.10
CA PRO A 81 2.55 5.24 12.72
C PRO A 81 2.45 4.07 11.74
N ILE A 82 2.20 4.33 10.46
CA ILE A 82 2.07 3.30 9.42
C ILE A 82 3.29 3.33 8.49
N VAL A 83 3.60 4.46 7.84
CA VAL A 83 4.67 4.52 6.81
C VAL A 83 5.92 5.32 7.22
N GLY A 84 5.88 6.03 8.33
CA GLY A 84 6.93 7.00 8.67
C GLY A 84 8.29 6.34 8.90
N GLY A 85 8.32 5.18 9.58
CA GLY A 85 9.56 4.46 9.81
C GLY A 85 10.16 3.91 8.52
N LEU A 86 9.30 3.42 7.62
CA LEU A 86 9.73 2.95 6.29
C LEU A 86 10.32 4.08 5.45
N ILE A 87 9.66 5.23 5.39
CA ILE A 87 10.17 6.39 4.62
C ILE A 87 11.53 6.85 5.15
N CYS A 88 11.70 6.84 6.48
CA CYS A 88 12.97 7.21 7.11
C CYS A 88 14.08 6.20 6.78
N PHE A 89 13.75 4.91 6.75
CA PHE A 89 14.67 3.84 6.37
C PHE A 89 15.08 3.92 4.89
N LEU A 90 14.13 4.18 4.00
CA LEU A 90 14.37 4.31 2.55
C LEU A 90 15.25 5.50 2.19
N LYS A 91 15.21 6.59 2.98
CA LYS A 91 16.13 7.73 2.83
C LYS A 91 17.59 7.38 3.15
N GLY A 92 17.83 6.27 3.83
CA GLY A 92 19.15 5.79 4.15
C GLY A 92 19.19 5.24 5.58
N PRO A 93 19.37 3.92 5.76
CA PRO A 93 19.40 3.31 7.09
C PRO A 93 20.52 3.90 7.94
N VAL A 94 21.72 4.10 7.36
CA VAL A 94 22.87 4.67 8.07
C VAL A 94 22.62 6.12 8.51
N VAL A 95 21.92 6.91 7.69
CA VAL A 95 21.60 8.31 7.98
C VAL A 95 20.59 8.38 9.13
N MET A 96 19.58 7.50 9.11
CA MET A 96 18.60 7.36 10.18
C MET A 96 19.28 7.00 11.50
N LEU A 97 20.16 5.99 11.50
CA LEU A 97 20.90 5.58 12.69
C LEU A 97 21.72 6.75 13.24
N ARG A 98 22.51 7.44 12.40
CA ARG A 98 23.33 8.58 12.85
C ARG A 98 22.51 9.72 13.47
N GLN A 99 21.26 9.92 13.03
CA GLN A 99 20.39 10.97 13.55
C GLN A 99 19.62 10.57 14.82
N GLU A 100 19.21 9.30 14.93
CA GLU A 100 18.38 8.81 16.03
C GLU A 100 19.19 8.18 17.18
N SER A 101 20.35 7.56 16.90
CA SER A 101 21.25 6.99 17.92
C SER A 101 21.65 7.99 19.01
N PRO A 102 22.11 9.24 18.72
CA PRO A 102 22.46 10.19 19.78
C PRO A 102 21.24 10.69 20.57
N LYS A 103 20.02 10.54 20.03
CA LYS A 103 18.77 11.00 20.66
C LYS A 103 18.09 9.92 21.51
N ARG A 104 18.27 8.64 21.16
CA ARG A 104 17.55 7.50 21.75
C ARG A 104 18.43 6.50 22.48
N GLY A 105 19.75 6.61 22.31
CA GLY A 105 20.73 5.78 22.99
C GLY A 105 20.94 4.42 22.34
N SER A 106 21.45 3.49 23.15
CA SER A 106 22.03 2.20 22.75
C SER A 106 21.10 1.26 21.98
N VAL A 107 19.78 1.36 22.22
CA VAL A 107 18.76 0.47 21.65
C VAL A 107 17.51 1.26 21.29
N PHE A 108 17.02 1.10 20.05
CA PHE A 108 15.76 1.69 19.63
C PHE A 108 15.02 0.85 18.60
N THR A 109 13.71 1.04 18.54
CA THR A 109 12.81 0.28 17.66
C THR A 109 12.34 1.15 16.50
N LEU A 110 12.40 0.59 15.29
CA LEU A 110 11.83 1.12 14.06
C LEU A 110 10.61 0.30 13.68
N ASN A 111 9.46 0.96 13.51
CA ASN A 111 8.27 0.32 12.95
C ASN A 111 8.29 0.41 11.41
N LEU A 112 8.38 -0.74 10.74
CA LEU A 112 8.28 -0.90 9.30
C LEU A 112 6.92 -1.53 8.96
N LEU A 113 5.90 -0.68 8.77
CA LEU A 113 4.53 -1.08 8.43
C LEU A 113 3.95 -2.10 9.44
N ASN A 114 4.20 -3.39 9.21
CA ASN A 114 3.71 -4.53 9.98
C ASN A 114 4.81 -5.25 10.78
N LYS A 115 6.06 -4.80 10.72
CA LYS A 115 7.19 -5.42 11.42
C LYS A 115 7.97 -4.39 12.23
N ASN A 116 8.29 -4.72 13.47
CA ASN A 116 9.17 -3.91 14.30
C ASN A 116 10.60 -4.45 14.21
N ILE A 117 11.55 -3.60 13.83
CA ILE A 117 12.98 -3.91 13.84
C ILE A 117 13.63 -3.21 15.03
N ILE A 118 14.41 -3.93 15.81
CA ILE A 118 15.16 -3.39 16.95
C ILE A 118 16.62 -3.24 16.53
N PHE A 119 17.15 -2.03 16.64
CA PHE A 119 18.56 -1.73 16.36
C PHE A 119 19.36 -1.72 17.66
N PHE A 120 20.44 -2.49 17.69
CA PHE A 120 21.44 -2.48 18.76
C PHE A 120 22.70 -1.81 18.21
N ILE A 121 23.07 -0.66 18.76
CA ILE A 121 24.23 0.11 18.29
C ILE A 121 25.48 -0.25 19.07
N ASP A 122 25.33 -0.51 20.38
CA ASP A 122 26.48 -0.79 21.23
C ASP A 122 26.72 -2.29 21.40
N PRO A 123 28.00 -2.73 21.38
CA PRO A 123 28.36 -4.14 21.47
C PRO A 123 27.98 -4.76 22.83
N GLU A 124 27.94 -3.97 23.90
CA GLU A 124 27.61 -4.43 25.26
C GLU A 124 26.21 -5.04 25.36
N VAL A 125 25.23 -4.44 24.69
CA VAL A 125 23.82 -4.86 24.76
C VAL A 125 23.51 -5.97 23.76
N SER A 126 24.19 -5.96 22.60
CA SER A 126 24.04 -7.00 21.58
C SER A 126 24.64 -8.35 21.98
N ALA A 127 25.67 -8.37 22.85
CA ALA A 127 26.34 -9.58 23.28
C ALA A 127 25.41 -10.57 23.98
N HIS A 128 24.36 -10.08 24.64
CA HIS A 128 23.33 -10.92 25.26
C HIS A 128 22.42 -11.58 24.21
N PHE A 129 22.20 -10.91 23.08
CA PHE A 129 21.38 -11.43 21.98
C PHE A 129 22.14 -12.48 21.17
N PHE A 130 23.43 -12.26 20.92
CA PHE A 130 24.28 -13.21 20.18
C PHE A 130 24.59 -14.50 20.93
N LYS A 131 24.43 -14.51 22.26
CA LYS A 131 24.63 -15.70 23.11
C LYS A 131 23.35 -16.48 23.38
N ALA A 132 22.19 -15.98 22.95
CA ALA A 132 20.92 -16.64 23.18
C ALA A 132 20.78 -17.88 22.27
N PRO A 133 20.18 -18.98 22.76
CA PRO A 133 19.91 -20.15 21.93
C PRO A 133 18.89 -19.81 20.83
N GLU A 134 19.02 -20.40 19.64
CA GLU A 134 18.16 -20.08 18.49
C GLU A 134 16.65 -20.29 18.75
N THR A 135 16.30 -21.14 19.72
CA THR A 135 14.92 -21.33 20.20
C THR A 135 14.29 -20.05 20.74
N ASP A 136 15.07 -19.14 21.33
CA ASP A 136 14.58 -17.85 21.84
C ASP A 136 14.56 -16.75 20.76
N LEU A 137 15.18 -17.02 19.60
CA LEU A 137 15.29 -16.08 18.47
C LEU A 137 14.22 -16.29 17.39
N ARG A 138 13.45 -17.38 17.46
CA ARG A 138 12.32 -17.70 16.56
C ARG A 138 10.99 -17.27 17.20
N SER A 139 10.74 -15.97 17.29
CA SER A 139 9.41 -15.42 17.62
C SER A 139 8.81 -14.66 16.44
#